data_AF-A0A448SR08-F1
#
_entry.id   AF-A0A448SR08-F1
#
_cell.length_a   1.000
_cell.length_b   1.000
_cell.length_c   1.000
_cell.angle_alpha   90.00
_cell.angle_beta   90.00
_cell.angle_gamma   90.00
#
_symmetry.space_group_name_H-M   'P 1'
#
loop_
_entity.id
_entity.type
_entity.pdbx_description
1 polymer ?
#
loop_
_entity_poly.entity_id
_entity_poly.type
_entity_poly.pdbx_seq_one_letter_code
_entity_poly.pdbx_strand_id
1 'polypeptide(L)'
;MELLRSLAGMSILLLIGFVFSVNKRKISLRTVGAALLLQVLLGAIMLYVPAGKWLINATASGVNRVISYSDAGSAFIFGGLVGPKMNEIFDGAGFVFAFHVLPAIIFITSLISILYYLGVMKWVINILGYVFQRLMNISKVESFAAVTTIFLGQNELPAVLKPFVKHMNRNELFTVICSGMASIAGSMLVGYAGLGVPIEYLLAASLMAIPGGSCLPFAQPGDGALLC
;
A
#
# COMPACT_ATOMS: atom_id res chain seq x y z
N MET A 1 20.29 6.03 -22.44
CA MET A 1 18.99 5.74 -23.10
C MET A 1 17.91 5.33 -22.10
N GLU A 2 18.20 4.41 -21.18
CA GLU A 2 17.20 3.95 -20.17
C GLU A 2 16.65 5.06 -19.27
N LEU A 3 17.49 5.93 -18.71
CA LEU A 3 17.05 7.06 -17.89
C LEU A 3 16.13 8.03 -18.63
N LEU A 4 16.42 8.29 -19.90
CA LEU A 4 15.60 9.17 -20.74
C LEU A 4 14.22 8.54 -21.01
N ARG A 5 14.17 7.22 -21.20
CA ARG A 5 12.91 6.47 -21.35
C ARG A 5 12.09 6.49 -20.06
N SER A 6 12.72 6.31 -18.89
CA SER A 6 12.04 6.41 -17.60
C SER A 6 11.49 7.81 -17.33
N LEU A 7 12.28 8.85 -17.61
CA LEU A 7 11.85 10.25 -17.49
C LEU A 7 10.68 10.55 -18.44
N ALA A 8 10.76 10.13 -19.70
CA ALA A 8 9.67 10.30 -20.66
C ALA A 8 8.39 9.58 -20.19
N GLY A 9 8.50 8.37 -19.66
CA GLY A 9 7.36 7.63 -19.09
C GLY A 9 6.70 8.37 -17.93
N MET A 10 7.49 8.90 -16.98
CA MET A 10 6.98 9.70 -15.86
C MET A 10 6.27 10.96 -16.37
N SER A 11 6.85 11.67 -17.34
CA SER A 11 6.23 12.86 -17.94
C SER A 11 4.91 12.55 -18.65
N ILE A 12 4.82 11.41 -19.36
CA ILE A 12 3.59 10.98 -20.04
C ILE A 12 2.49 10.67 -19.02
N LEU A 13 2.80 9.95 -17.94
CA LEU A 13 1.81 9.64 -16.89
C LEU A 13 1.28 10.92 -16.21
N LEU A 14 2.16 11.87 -15.92
CA LEU A 14 1.76 13.18 -15.40
C LEU A 14 0.92 13.97 -16.40
N LEU A 15 1.23 13.89 -17.70
CA LEU A 15 0.48 14.55 -18.76
C LEU A 15 -0.92 13.96 -18.91
N ILE A 16 -1.06 12.63 -18.82
CA ILE A 16 -2.37 11.96 -18.80
C ILE A 16 -3.19 12.48 -17.62
N GLY A 17 -2.61 12.50 -16.41
CA GLY A 17 -3.27 13.06 -15.22
C GLY A 17 -3.69 14.52 -15.41
N PHE A 18 -2.84 15.34 -16.02
CA PHE A 18 -3.14 16.74 -16.33
C PHE A 18 -4.26 16.92 -17.37
N VAL A 19 -4.33 16.06 -18.38
CA VAL A 19 -5.38 16.10 -19.42
C VAL A 19 -6.75 15.78 -18.83
N PHE A 20 -6.83 14.76 -17.97
CA PHE A 20 -8.06 14.36 -17.28
C PHE A 20 -8.39 15.21 -16.04
N SER A 21 -7.58 16.23 -15.72
CA SER A 21 -7.85 17.17 -14.65
C SER A 21 -9.11 18.01 -14.91
N VAL A 22 -9.97 18.13 -13.90
CA VAL A 22 -11.20 18.94 -14.01
C VAL A 22 -10.88 20.44 -14.00
N ASN A 23 -9.89 20.89 -13.22
CA ASN A 23 -9.52 22.30 -13.14
C ASN A 23 -8.01 22.53 -13.20
N LYS A 24 -7.51 22.66 -14.43
CA LYS A 24 -6.07 22.83 -14.76
C LYS A 24 -5.40 24.04 -14.09
N ARG A 25 -6.17 25.05 -13.65
CA ARG A 25 -5.64 26.28 -13.02
C ARG A 25 -5.50 26.20 -11.50
N LYS A 26 -6.19 25.27 -10.82
CA LYS A 26 -6.12 25.10 -9.35
C LYS A 26 -5.10 24.04 -8.91
N ILE A 27 -4.26 23.54 -9.82
CA ILE A 27 -3.25 22.52 -9.50
C ILE A 27 -2.10 23.16 -8.71
N SER A 28 -1.86 22.68 -7.49
CA SER A 28 -0.70 23.09 -6.69
C SER A 28 0.55 22.35 -7.16
N LEU A 29 1.33 22.99 -8.04
CA LEU A 29 2.63 22.47 -8.51
C LEU A 29 3.57 22.09 -7.35
N ARG A 30 3.47 22.78 -6.21
CA ARG A 30 4.23 22.47 -5.00
C ARG A 30 3.88 21.08 -4.42
N THR A 31 2.59 20.72 -4.35
CA THR A 31 2.16 19.44 -3.78
C THR A 31 2.48 18.29 -4.73
N VAL A 32 2.19 18.44 -6.02
CA VAL A 32 2.49 17.43 -7.04
C VAL A 32 4.00 17.20 -7.15
N GLY A 33 4.79 18.27 -7.17
CA GLY A 33 6.25 18.18 -7.18
C GLY A 33 6.82 17.55 -5.92
N ALA A 34 6.31 17.91 -4.74
CA ALA A 34 6.74 17.32 -3.47
C ALA A 34 6.40 15.83 -3.38
N ALA A 35 5.21 15.43 -3.81
CA ALA A 35 4.79 14.04 -3.80
C ALA A 35 5.57 13.20 -4.82
N LEU A 36 5.80 13.70 -6.04
CA LEU A 36 6.64 13.02 -7.03
C LEU A 36 8.09 12.85 -6.52
N LEU A 37 8.66 13.93 -5.98
CA LEU A 37 10.01 13.92 -5.43
C LEU A 37 10.10 12.93 -4.26
N LEU A 38 9.13 12.93 -3.35
CA LEU A 38 9.08 12.00 -2.22
C LEU A 38 8.94 10.55 -2.71
N GLN A 39 8.12 10.28 -3.72
CA GLN A 39 7.97 8.95 -4.31
C GLN A 39 9.29 8.47 -4.91
N VAL A 40 9.98 9.31 -5.69
CA VAL A 40 11.30 8.97 -6.27
C VAL A 40 12.35 8.78 -5.19
N LEU A 41 12.38 9.62 -4.15
CA LEU A 41 13.30 9.49 -3.02
C LEU A 41 13.07 8.19 -2.24
N LEU A 42 11.83 7.85 -1.93
CA LEU A 42 11.50 6.61 -1.22
C LEU A 42 11.92 5.40 -2.06
N GLY A 43 11.66 5.41 -3.37
CA GLY A 43 12.13 4.38 -4.29
C GLY A 43 13.65 4.27 -4.31
N ALA A 44 14.37 5.39 -4.38
CA ALA A 44 15.83 5.40 -4.36
C ALA A 44 16.39 4.87 -3.03
N ILE A 45 15.80 5.27 -1.90
CA ILE A 45 16.23 4.80 -0.57
C ILE A 45 15.99 3.29 -0.46
N MET A 46 14.82 2.78 -0.83
CA MET A 46 14.48 1.36 -0.67
C MET A 46 15.14 0.43 -1.69
N LEU A 47 15.31 0.88 -2.94
CA LEU A 47 15.76 0.04 -4.06
C LEU A 47 17.19 0.32 -4.53
N TYR A 48 17.83 1.41 -4.09
CA TYR A 48 19.21 1.74 -4.49
C TYR A 48 20.17 1.79 -3.30
N VAL A 49 19.79 2.47 -2.22
CA VAL A 49 20.66 2.64 -1.04
C VAL A 49 20.81 1.32 -0.26
N PRO A 50 22.04 0.85 0.05
CA PRO A 50 22.27 -0.41 0.76
C PRO A 50 21.56 -0.52 2.10
N ALA A 51 21.54 0.57 2.89
CA ALA A 51 20.85 0.60 4.18
C ALA A 51 19.33 0.43 4.03
N GLY A 52 18.71 1.04 3.01
CA GLY A 52 17.28 0.90 2.76
C GLY A 52 16.92 -0.47 2.20
N LYS A 53 17.77 -1.06 1.35
CA LYS A 53 17.64 -2.46 0.92
C LYS A 53 17.70 -3.43 2.10
N TRP A 54 18.64 -3.22 3.01
CA TRP A 54 18.74 -4.05 4.20
C TRP A 54 17.47 -3.94 5.06
N LEU A 55 16.97 -2.72 5.26
CA LEU A 55 15.73 -2.48 6.02
C LEU A 55 14.52 -3.17 5.39
N ILE A 56 14.29 -2.99 4.08
CA ILE A 56 13.14 -3.60 3.40
C ILE A 56 13.23 -5.12 3.38
N ASN A 57 14.43 -5.68 3.19
CA ASN A 57 14.66 -7.13 3.23
C ASN A 57 14.44 -7.69 4.64
N ALA A 58 14.84 -6.96 5.69
CA ALA A 58 14.60 -7.36 7.07
C ALA A 58 13.10 -7.36 7.39
N THR A 59 12.36 -6.33 6.96
CA THR A 59 10.91 -6.28 7.09
C THR A 59 10.22 -7.38 6.28
N ALA A 60 10.62 -7.60 5.03
CA ALA A 60 10.10 -8.66 4.16
C ALA A 60 10.32 -10.05 4.76
N SER A 61 11.51 -10.30 5.31
CA SER A 61 11.83 -11.55 6.02
C SER A 61 10.97 -11.73 7.27
N GLY A 62 10.71 -10.64 8.01
CA GLY A 62 9.79 -10.65 9.16
C GLY A 62 8.36 -11.03 8.75
N VAL A 63 7.85 -10.39 7.69
CA VAL A 63 6.51 -10.70 7.13
C VAL A 63 6.45 -12.16 6.64
N ASN A 64 7.46 -12.62 5.90
CA ASN A 64 7.57 -14.02 5.46
C ASN A 64 7.51 -15.02 6.63
N ARG A 65 8.21 -14.74 7.73
CA ARG A 65 8.15 -15.58 8.93
C ARG A 65 6.73 -15.63 9.51
N VAL A 66 6.05 -14.49 9.59
CA VAL A 66 4.66 -14.46 10.07
C VAL A 66 3.75 -15.26 9.14
N ILE A 67 3.93 -15.16 7.82
CA ILE A 67 3.19 -15.93 6.83
C ILE A 67 3.45 -17.43 7.00
N SER A 68 4.69 -17.85 7.26
CA SER A 68 5.03 -19.28 7.43
C SER A 68 4.32 -19.94 8.63
N TYR A 69 3.87 -19.17 9.63
CA TYR A 69 3.04 -19.73 10.70
C TYR A 69 1.65 -20.14 10.23
N SER A 70 1.15 -19.56 9.13
CA SER A 70 -0.12 -19.97 8.52
C SER A 70 -0.05 -21.35 7.86
N ASP A 71 1.14 -21.84 7.52
CA ASP A 71 1.32 -23.18 6.95
C ASP A 71 0.91 -24.27 7.96
N ALA A 72 1.19 -24.06 9.25
CA ALA A 72 0.75 -24.98 10.31
C ALA A 72 -0.78 -25.02 10.43
N GLY A 73 -1.45 -23.87 10.29
CA GLY A 73 -2.92 -23.81 10.27
C GLY A 73 -3.52 -24.46 9.03
N SER A 74 -2.90 -24.27 7.87
CA SER A 74 -3.31 -24.88 6.61
C SER A 74 -3.15 -26.41 6.66
N ALA A 75 -2.02 -26.90 7.18
CA ALA A 75 -1.77 -28.33 7.38
C ALA A 75 -2.76 -28.96 8.38
N PHE A 76 -3.19 -28.22 9.41
CA PHE A 76 -4.22 -28.69 10.34
C PHE A 76 -5.59 -28.85 9.68
N ILE A 77 -6.01 -27.89 8.84
CA ILE A 77 -7.34 -27.90 8.20
C ILE A 77 -7.39 -28.86 7.01
N PHE A 78 -6.37 -28.83 6.14
CA PHE A 78 -6.37 -29.52 4.85
C PHE A 78 -5.49 -30.78 4.84
N GLY A 79 -4.72 -31.03 5.89
CA GLY A 79 -3.95 -32.27 6.06
C GLY A 79 -2.97 -32.52 4.92
N GLY A 80 -3.13 -33.66 4.25
CA GLY A 80 -2.25 -34.09 3.16
C GLY A 80 -2.38 -33.31 1.85
N LEU A 81 -3.44 -32.50 1.69
CA LEU A 81 -3.70 -31.71 0.47
C LEU A 81 -2.74 -30.52 0.28
N VAL A 82 -1.98 -30.18 1.32
CA VAL A 82 -0.94 -29.13 1.33
C VAL A 82 0.46 -29.73 1.54
N GLY A 83 0.53 -31.07 1.59
CA GLY A 83 1.76 -31.80 1.87
C GLY A 83 2.59 -32.11 0.61
N PRO A 84 3.86 -32.52 0.79
CA PRO A 84 4.78 -32.81 -0.33
C PRO A 84 4.28 -33.94 -1.25
N LYS A 85 3.43 -34.85 -0.72
CA LYS A 85 2.76 -35.91 -1.50
C LYS A 85 1.92 -35.38 -2.66
N MET A 86 1.37 -34.17 -2.57
CA MET A 86 0.61 -33.59 -3.68
C MET A 86 1.50 -33.28 -4.89
N ASN A 87 2.75 -32.87 -4.67
CA ASN A 87 3.68 -32.62 -5.77
C ASN A 87 4.12 -33.93 -6.46
N GLU A 88 4.18 -35.03 -5.71
CA GLU A 88 4.48 -36.37 -6.25
C GLU A 88 3.30 -36.96 -7.06
N ILE A 89 2.05 -36.72 -6.64
CA ILE A 89 0.86 -37.27 -7.31
C ILE A 89 0.51 -36.49 -8.58
N PHE A 90 0.77 -35.17 -8.59
CA PHE A 90 0.35 -34.27 -9.67
C PHE A 90 1.50 -33.78 -10.57
N ASP A 91 2.65 -34.46 -10.61
CA ASP A 91 3.79 -34.18 -11.51
C ASP A 91 4.13 -32.67 -11.62
N GLY A 92 4.28 -32.01 -10.47
CA GLY A 92 4.62 -30.58 -10.39
C GLY A 92 3.42 -29.60 -10.33
N ALA A 93 2.19 -30.08 -10.43
CA ALA A 93 0.97 -29.28 -10.20
C ALA A 93 0.40 -29.42 -8.77
N GLY A 94 1.21 -29.89 -7.81
CA GLY A 94 0.76 -30.10 -6.42
C GLY A 94 0.59 -28.81 -5.61
N PHE A 95 0.97 -27.64 -6.14
CA PHE A 95 0.69 -26.36 -5.50
C PHE A 95 -0.74 -25.90 -5.79
N VAL A 96 -1.66 -26.25 -4.87
CA VAL A 96 -3.05 -25.79 -4.95
C VAL A 96 -3.17 -24.40 -4.32
N PHE A 97 -3.27 -23.37 -5.17
CA PHE A 97 -3.40 -21.97 -4.75
C PHE A 97 -4.44 -21.77 -3.64
N ALA A 98 -5.61 -22.42 -3.77
CA ALA A 98 -6.70 -22.29 -2.81
C ALA A 98 -6.33 -22.76 -1.38
N PHE A 99 -5.46 -23.75 -1.23
CA PHE A 99 -5.11 -24.32 0.07
C PHE A 99 -3.86 -23.71 0.70
N HIS A 100 -2.99 -23.09 -0.10
CA HIS A 100 -1.81 -22.40 0.41
C HIS A 100 -2.07 -20.91 0.65
N VAL A 101 -2.82 -20.25 -0.25
CA VAL A 101 -2.87 -18.79 -0.28
C VAL A 101 -4.10 -18.23 0.46
N LEU A 102 -5.29 -18.82 0.25
CA LEU A 102 -6.51 -18.34 0.92
C LEU A 102 -6.44 -18.44 2.46
N PRO A 103 -5.91 -19.52 3.06
CA PRO A 103 -5.80 -19.61 4.51
C PRO A 103 -4.80 -18.60 5.07
N ALA A 104 -3.71 -18.33 4.35
CA ALA A 104 -2.74 -17.31 4.73
C ALA A 104 -3.35 -15.90 4.75
N ILE A 105 -4.24 -15.59 3.79
CA ILE A 105 -5.03 -14.34 3.80
C ILE A 105 -5.93 -14.28 5.04
N ILE A 106 -6.67 -15.36 5.36
CA ILE A 106 -7.55 -15.41 6.55
C ILE A 106 -6.75 -15.25 7.84
N PHE A 107 -5.59 -15.91 7.94
CA PHE A 107 -4.70 -15.78 9.08
C PHE A 107 -4.23 -14.33 9.27
N ILE A 108 -3.77 -13.69 8.21
CA ILE A 108 -3.25 -12.31 8.27
C ILE A 108 -4.35 -11.30 8.57
N THR A 109 -5.55 -11.43 7.99
CA THR A 109 -6.67 -10.54 8.34
C THR A 109 -7.07 -10.70 9.81
N SER A 110 -7.07 -11.92 10.35
CA SER A 110 -7.34 -12.16 11.77
C SER A 110 -6.25 -11.56 12.67
N LEU A 111 -4.98 -11.68 12.29
CA LEU A 111 -3.85 -11.11 13.02
C LEU A 111 -3.90 -9.57 13.02
N ILE A 112 -4.17 -8.96 11.87
CA ILE A 112 -4.33 -7.51 11.75
C ILE A 112 -5.48 -7.03 12.65
N SER A 113 -6.61 -7.75 12.68
CA SER A 113 -7.75 -7.43 13.55
C SER A 113 -7.37 -7.45 15.04
N ILE A 114 -6.64 -8.48 15.49
CA ILE A 114 -6.10 -8.55 16.87
C ILE A 114 -5.16 -7.37 17.14
N LEU A 115 -4.26 -7.06 16.21
CA LEU A 115 -3.29 -5.98 16.36
C LEU A 115 -3.97 -4.59 16.39
N TYR A 116 -5.12 -4.46 15.73
CA TYR A 116 -5.99 -3.28 15.80
C TYR A 116 -6.70 -3.15 17.14
N TYR A 117 -7.17 -4.28 17.69
CA TYR A 117 -7.78 -4.34 19.03
C TYR A 117 -6.77 -3.99 20.13
N LEU A 118 -5.54 -4.52 20.04
CA LEU A 118 -4.44 -4.21 20.97
C LEU A 118 -3.92 -2.76 20.85
N GLY A 119 -4.30 -2.03 19.79
CA GLY A 119 -3.92 -0.63 19.59
C GLY A 119 -2.54 -0.39 18.98
N VAL A 120 -1.76 -1.43 18.72
CA VAL A 120 -0.43 -1.34 18.08
C VAL A 120 -0.53 -0.70 16.70
N MET A 121 -1.55 -1.10 15.91
CA MET A 121 -1.77 -0.54 14.58
C MET A 121 -2.06 0.97 14.62
N LYS A 122 -2.86 1.42 15.59
CA LYS A 122 -3.17 2.85 15.75
C LYS A 122 -1.90 3.65 16.04
N TRP A 123 -1.01 3.10 16.85
CA TRP A 123 0.28 3.72 17.18
C TRP A 123 1.18 3.85 15.93
N VAL A 124 1.32 2.77 15.16
CA VAL A 124 2.12 2.77 13.92
C VAL A 124 1.56 3.74 12.88
N ILE A 125 0.24 3.70 12.64
CA ILE A 125 -0.44 4.57 11.67
C ILE A 125 -0.32 6.04 12.07
N ASN A 126 -0.42 6.38 13.36
CA ASN A 126 -0.27 7.76 13.81
C ASN A 126 1.15 8.30 13.59
N ILE A 127 2.18 7.48 13.84
CA ILE A 127 3.58 7.89 13.63
C ILE A 127 3.85 8.10 12.14
N LEU A 128 3.53 7.10 11.31
CA LEU A 128 3.72 7.20 9.86
C LEU A 128 2.88 8.33 9.28
N GLY A 129 1.62 8.45 9.70
CA GLY A 129 0.72 9.52 9.29
C GLY A 129 1.29 10.90 9.61
N TYR A 130 1.87 11.09 10.80
CA TYR A 130 2.53 12.34 11.17
C TYR A 130 3.77 12.63 10.30
N VAL A 131 4.60 11.62 10.03
CA VAL A 131 5.79 11.76 9.17
C VAL A 131 5.39 12.19 7.76
N PHE A 132 4.45 11.48 7.13
CA PHE A 132 3.98 11.80 5.78
C PHE A 132 3.22 13.13 5.73
N GLN A 133 2.47 13.47 6.78
CA GLN A 133 1.80 14.77 6.90
C GLN A 133 2.83 15.90 6.87
N ARG A 134 3.93 15.77 7.63
CA ARG A 134 4.99 16.78 7.70
C ARG A 134 5.76 16.90 6.38
N LEU A 135 6.02 15.77 5.71
CA LEU A 135 6.77 15.73 4.46
C LEU A 135 5.98 16.29 3.27
N MET A 136 4.69 15.97 3.17
CA MET A 136 3.85 16.37 2.03
C MET A 136 3.00 17.61 2.29
N ASN A 137 2.93 18.09 3.55
CA ASN A 137 2.11 19.22 3.97
C ASN A 137 0.64 19.08 3.55
N ILE A 138 0.08 17.90 3.79
CA ILE A 138 -1.32 17.52 3.53
C ILE A 138 -2.14 17.47 4.83
N SER A 139 -3.47 17.30 4.72
CA SER A 139 -4.34 17.24 5.89
C SER A 139 -4.06 15.97 6.72
N LYS A 140 -4.33 16.05 8.03
CA LYS A 140 -4.15 14.93 8.96
C LYS A 140 -4.97 13.71 8.53
N VAL A 141 -6.19 13.96 8.05
CA VAL A 141 -7.14 12.93 7.64
C VAL A 141 -6.68 12.25 6.35
N GLU A 142 -6.16 13.03 5.39
CA GLU A 142 -5.59 12.49 4.15
C GLU A 142 -4.37 11.61 4.41
N SER A 143 -3.42 12.10 5.22
CA SER A 143 -2.21 11.34 5.56
C SER A 143 -2.53 10.07 6.35
N PHE A 144 -3.46 10.17 7.31
CA PHE A 144 -3.94 9.04 8.07
C PHE A 144 -4.57 7.97 7.17
N ALA A 145 -5.43 8.38 6.23
CA ALA A 145 -6.06 7.47 5.29
C ALA A 145 -5.03 6.79 4.37
N ALA A 146 -4.10 7.56 3.79
CA ALA A 146 -3.07 7.03 2.89
C ALA A 146 -2.11 6.05 3.58
N VAL A 147 -1.79 6.26 4.86
CA VAL A 147 -0.98 5.31 5.63
C VAL A 147 -1.78 4.07 6.02
N THR A 148 -3.07 4.25 6.33
CA THR A 148 -3.96 3.14 6.69
C THR A 148 -4.09 2.13 5.55
N THR A 149 -4.05 2.58 4.29
CA THR A 149 -4.19 1.72 3.10
C THR A 149 -3.01 0.79 2.84
N ILE A 150 -1.88 0.94 3.56
CA ILE A 150 -0.79 -0.04 3.53
C ILE A 150 -1.20 -1.34 4.24
N PHE A 151 -1.98 -1.20 5.30
CA PHE A 151 -2.32 -2.32 6.17
C PHE A 151 -3.72 -2.84 5.88
N LEU A 152 -4.68 -1.92 5.82
CA LEU A 152 -6.09 -2.22 5.58
C LEU A 152 -6.45 -1.97 4.13
N GLY A 153 -7.24 -2.88 3.55
CA GLY A 153 -7.65 -2.74 2.16
C GLY A 153 -8.70 -1.65 1.96
N GLN A 154 -8.95 -1.31 0.69
CA GLN A 154 -10.02 -0.39 0.30
C GLN A 154 -11.41 -0.80 0.82
N ASN A 155 -11.64 -2.09 1.07
CA ASN A 155 -12.88 -2.61 1.63
C ASN A 155 -13.06 -2.30 3.13
N GLU A 156 -11.95 -2.09 3.85
CA GLU A 156 -11.93 -1.87 5.30
C GLU A 156 -11.76 -0.37 5.64
N LEU A 157 -11.18 0.40 4.71
CA LEU A 157 -10.92 1.83 4.86
C LEU A 157 -12.18 2.65 5.22
N PRO A 158 -13.37 2.43 4.62
CA PRO A 158 -14.58 3.18 5.00
C PRO A 158 -15.01 2.97 6.45
N ALA A 159 -14.77 1.78 7.01
CA ALA A 159 -15.12 1.48 8.41
C ALA A 159 -14.24 2.29 9.37
N VAL A 160 -12.94 2.42 9.07
CA VAL A 160 -12.00 3.20 9.87
C VAL A 160 -12.22 4.71 9.69
N LEU A 161 -12.54 5.16 8.48
CA LEU A 161 -12.74 6.57 8.18
C LEU A 161 -14.14 7.09 8.50
N LYS A 162 -15.10 6.22 8.85
CA LYS A 162 -16.50 6.55 9.17
C LYS A 162 -16.70 7.85 9.98
N PRO A 163 -15.95 8.13 11.07
CA PRO A 163 -16.14 9.39 11.82
C PRO A 163 -15.67 10.64 11.07
N PHE A 164 -14.74 10.49 10.13
CA PHE A 164 -14.13 11.59 9.39
C PHE A 164 -14.84 11.88 8.06
N VAL A 165 -15.46 10.88 7.40
CA VAL A 165 -16.07 11.06 6.06
C VAL A 165 -17.05 12.22 5.99
N LYS A 166 -17.85 12.47 7.05
CA LYS A 166 -18.83 13.57 7.07
C LYS A 166 -18.20 14.97 7.11
N HIS A 167 -16.94 15.06 7.53
CA HIS A 167 -16.22 16.33 7.68
C HIS A 167 -15.16 16.51 6.58
N MET A 168 -15.01 15.56 5.67
CA MET A 168 -14.03 15.64 4.58
C MET A 168 -14.55 16.51 3.45
N ASN A 169 -13.66 17.34 2.92
CA ASN A 169 -13.91 18.04 1.67
C ASN A 169 -13.88 17.06 0.49
N ARG A 170 -14.55 17.42 -0.60
CA ARG A 170 -14.60 16.61 -1.83
C ARG A 170 -13.20 16.22 -2.33
N ASN A 171 -12.23 17.14 -2.21
CA ASN A 171 -10.85 16.90 -2.63
C ASN A 171 -10.15 15.90 -1.70
N GLU A 172 -10.37 15.99 -0.39
CA GLU A 172 -9.81 15.02 0.56
C GLU A 172 -10.39 13.64 0.33
N LEU A 173 -11.71 13.54 0.12
CA LEU A 173 -12.38 12.28 -0.18
C LEU A 173 -11.86 11.65 -1.48
N PHE A 174 -11.63 12.47 -2.52
CA PHE A 174 -11.04 11.98 -3.76
C PHE A 174 -9.62 11.45 -3.55
N THR A 175 -8.77 12.18 -2.83
CA THR A 175 -7.40 11.73 -2.55
C THR A 175 -7.37 10.46 -1.72
N VAL A 176 -8.29 10.30 -0.75
CA VAL A 176 -8.48 9.07 0.03
C VAL A 176 -8.84 7.88 -0.87
N ILE A 177 -9.72 8.09 -1.85
CA ILE A 177 -10.09 7.03 -2.80
C ILE A 177 -8.91 6.69 -3.71
N CYS A 178 -8.20 7.70 -4.24
CA CYS A 178 -7.02 7.49 -5.08
C CYS A 178 -5.89 6.78 -4.34
N SER A 179 -5.61 7.15 -3.09
CA SER A 179 -4.59 6.48 -2.27
C SER A 179 -4.98 5.05 -1.89
N GLY A 180 -6.28 4.78 -1.71
CA GLY A 180 -6.80 3.43 -1.56
C GLY A 180 -6.60 2.56 -2.81
N MET A 181 -6.91 3.11 -3.99
CA MET A 181 -6.74 2.41 -5.28
C MET A 181 -5.27 2.22 -5.68
N ALA A 182 -4.39 3.12 -5.23
CA ALA A 182 -2.96 3.06 -5.53
C ALA A 182 -2.20 2.04 -4.68
N SER A 183 -2.76 1.63 -3.54
CA SER A 183 -2.12 0.72 -2.58
C SER A 183 -2.69 -0.70 -2.68
N ILE A 184 -1.99 -1.64 -2.04
CA ILE A 184 -2.46 -3.00 -1.80
C ILE A 184 -2.64 -3.21 -0.29
N ALA A 185 -3.64 -4.01 0.08
CA ALA A 185 -3.84 -4.42 1.47
C ALA A 185 -2.73 -5.38 1.93
N GLY A 186 -2.37 -5.35 3.22
CA GLY A 186 -1.41 -6.30 3.79
C GLY A 186 -1.86 -7.76 3.66
N SER A 187 -3.17 -8.01 3.66
CA SER A 187 -3.74 -9.33 3.38
C SER A 187 -3.52 -9.78 1.93
N MET A 188 -3.64 -8.87 0.96
CA MET A 188 -3.43 -9.16 -0.47
C MET A 188 -1.94 -9.33 -0.81
N LEU A 189 -1.05 -8.67 -0.06
CA LEU A 189 0.40 -8.88 -0.18
C LEU A 189 0.76 -10.35 -0.01
N VAL A 190 0.13 -11.04 0.94
CA VAL A 190 0.33 -12.48 1.20
C VAL A 190 -0.17 -13.31 0.02
N GLY A 191 -1.29 -12.87 -0.57
CA GLY A 191 -1.82 -13.40 -1.82
C GLY A 191 -0.79 -13.45 -2.95
N TYR A 192 -0.19 -12.30 -3.23
CA TYR A 192 0.82 -12.15 -4.27
C TYR A 192 2.15 -12.82 -3.91
N ALA A 193 2.55 -12.80 -2.65
CA ALA A 193 3.72 -13.52 -2.17
C ALA A 193 3.57 -15.03 -2.39
N GLY A 194 2.39 -15.58 -2.15
CA GLY A 194 2.07 -16.98 -2.43
C GLY A 194 2.11 -17.35 -3.92
N LEU A 195 2.00 -16.38 -4.81
CA LEU A 195 2.20 -16.56 -6.26
C LEU A 195 3.67 -16.46 -6.68
N GLY A 196 4.59 -16.23 -5.74
CA GLY A 196 6.03 -16.08 -6.01
C GLY A 196 6.48 -14.65 -6.29
N VAL A 197 5.65 -13.64 -6.03
CA VAL A 197 6.05 -12.23 -6.18
C VAL A 197 6.95 -11.83 -4.99
N PRO A 198 8.13 -11.21 -5.23
CA PRO A 198 9.03 -10.79 -4.15
C PRO A 198 8.36 -9.80 -3.19
N ILE A 199 8.35 -10.12 -1.90
CA ILE A 199 7.71 -9.29 -0.86
C ILE A 199 8.37 -7.92 -0.74
N GLU A 200 9.68 -7.83 -1.01
CA GLU A 200 10.44 -6.59 -0.96
C GLU A 200 9.83 -5.54 -1.91
N TYR A 201 9.43 -5.97 -3.12
CA TYR A 201 8.81 -5.11 -4.10
C TYR A 201 7.38 -4.74 -3.74
N LEU A 202 6.62 -5.67 -3.16
CA LEU A 202 5.26 -5.39 -2.68
C LEU A 202 5.26 -4.37 -1.54
N LEU A 203 6.17 -4.52 -0.57
CA LEU A 203 6.32 -3.58 0.54
C LEU A 203 6.80 -2.20 0.07
N ALA A 204 7.80 -2.16 -0.83
CA ALA A 204 8.26 -0.90 -1.41
C ALA A 204 7.14 -0.20 -2.20
N ALA A 205 6.38 -0.96 -3.00
CA ALA A 205 5.24 -0.43 -3.76
C ALA A 205 4.15 0.14 -2.83
N SER A 206 3.78 -0.55 -1.75
CA SER A 206 2.80 -0.05 -0.77
C SER A 206 3.25 1.27 -0.12
N LEU A 207 4.53 1.43 0.18
CA LEU A 207 5.05 2.67 0.78
C LEU A 207 5.13 3.81 -0.25
N MET A 208 5.49 3.50 -1.50
CA MET A 208 5.53 4.47 -2.60
C MET A 208 4.12 4.87 -3.08
N ALA A 209 3.10 4.05 -2.80
CA ALA A 209 1.71 4.35 -3.09
C ALA A 209 1.15 5.51 -2.25
N ILE A 210 1.71 5.80 -1.07
CA ILE A 210 1.29 6.94 -0.24
C ILE A 210 1.48 8.27 -1.00
N PRO A 211 2.71 8.67 -1.39
CA PRO A 211 2.89 9.88 -2.17
C PRO A 211 2.29 9.75 -3.58
N GLY A 212 2.33 8.57 -4.19
CA GLY A 212 1.78 8.36 -5.54
C GLY A 212 0.26 8.59 -5.62
N GLY A 213 -0.49 8.16 -4.59
CA GLY A 213 -1.92 8.41 -4.48
C GLY A 213 -2.26 9.87 -4.26
N SER A 214 -1.46 10.57 -3.45
CA SER A 214 -1.57 12.02 -3.22
C SER A 214 -1.01 12.88 -4.36
N CYS A 215 -0.27 12.31 -5.33
CA CYS A 215 0.16 12.99 -6.56
C CYS A 215 -0.99 13.23 -7.55
N LEU A 216 -2.02 12.36 -7.54
CA LEU A 216 -3.06 12.32 -8.56
C LEU A 216 -4.33 13.19 -8.34
N PRO A 217 -4.51 13.99 -7.27
CA PRO A 217 -5.67 14.89 -7.17
C PRO A 217 -5.44 16.11 -8.05
N PHE A 218 -5.59 15.87 -9.35
CA PHE A 218 -5.67 16.86 -10.40
C PHE A 218 -7.02 17.61 -10.31
N ALA A 219 -7.10 18.47 -9.28
CA ALA A 219 -8.05 19.56 -9.10
C ALA A 219 -9.51 19.26 -9.50
N GLN A 220 -10.30 18.71 -8.57
CA GLN A 220 -11.74 18.93 -8.60
C GLN A 220 -12.09 20.24 -7.88
N PRO A 221 -13.16 20.95 -8.30
CA PRO A 221 -13.60 22.15 -7.61
C PRO A 221 -14.25 21.74 -6.29
N GLY A 222 -13.56 22.09 -5.20
CA GLY A 222 -14.07 22.05 -3.84
C GLY A 222 -13.29 23.09 -3.05
N ASP A 223 -13.98 24.19 -2.74
CA ASP A 223 -13.44 25.35 -2.06
C ASP A 223 -12.94 24.98 -0.66
N GLY A 224 -11.82 25.58 -0.25
CA GLY A 224 -11.21 25.34 1.05
C GLY A 224 -9.72 25.12 0.97
N ALA A 225 -8.99 26.12 0.47
CA ALA A 225 -7.66 26.35 0.99
C ALA A 225 -7.81 26.71 2.48
N LEU A 226 -7.64 25.73 3.35
CA LEU A 226 -7.28 25.87 4.76
C LEU A 226 -6.18 24.81 4.91
N LEU A 227 -4.87 25.11 4.92
CA LEU A 227 -4.21 26.04 5.84
C LEU A 227 -4.96 26.10 7.17
N CYS A 228 -4.95 24.97 7.89
CA CYS A 228 -4.87 24.86 9.36
C CYS A 228 -4.65 23.40 9.75
#